data_AF-A0A8T4CW15-F1
#
_entry.id   AF-A0A8T4CW15-F1
#
_cell.length_a   1.000
_cell.length_b   1.000
_cell.length_c   1.000
_cell.angle_alpha   90.00
_cell.angle_beta   90.00
_cell.angle_gamma   90.00
#
_symmetry.space_group_name_H-M   'P 1'
#
loop_
_entity.id
_entity.type
_entity.pdbx_description
1 polymer ?
#
loop_
_entity_poly.entity_id
_entity_poly.type
_entity_poly.pdbx_seq_one_letter_code
_entity_poly.pdbx_strand_id
1 'polypeptide(L)'
;MSQTFSLTLTGNFLPGIEPATATQLLAQLLKLNDQKTADLLAKAPTVIKKELPHAQLEQYIGLFNKVGVEVRAELNLPNPNSTTQPASSVAVNLQQPVASVELMSCPSCGYQQPKRTLCVACGCDMPRRLAAQQQEVLEKNQAIIDARRELRNQPFMPASEARESILNRVGPLKLGLFALMLVAGGWWFFVGGKQISEEQVHQFYADYEAATLSRNPEKLCAFLAEDFKSSAQISLGGLASAEGEGNKAETCSGMKELYTTFETLGEKMGGILQLDSSYEIHSIKIAADKKSAEVEISSSLDVAGSIMNIKSKTTDTLIRRNGKVLLLRSKGQGSIGAGG
;
A
#
# COMPACT_ATOMS: atom_id res chain seq x y z
N MET A 1 -42.38 -0.54 -9.65
CA MET A 1 -41.29 -0.54 -10.64
C MET A 1 -40.47 -1.82 -10.45
N SER A 2 -40.71 -2.84 -11.26
CA SER A 2 -39.98 -4.12 -11.19
C SER A 2 -38.58 -3.94 -11.76
N GLN A 3 -37.54 -4.15 -10.96
CA GLN A 3 -36.15 -4.13 -11.40
C GLN A 3 -35.88 -5.29 -12.37
N THR A 4 -35.34 -4.98 -13.55
CA THR A 4 -34.93 -5.94 -14.57
C THR A 4 -33.41 -5.99 -14.68
N PHE A 5 -32.87 -7.19 -14.86
CA PHE A 5 -31.43 -7.44 -14.92
C PHE A 5 -31.04 -7.98 -16.30
N SER A 6 -29.86 -7.58 -16.78
CA SER A 6 -29.18 -8.24 -17.89
C SER A 6 -28.15 -9.23 -17.37
N LEU A 7 -28.23 -10.47 -17.82
CA LEU A 7 -27.28 -11.54 -17.52
C LEU A 7 -26.23 -11.63 -18.63
N THR A 8 -24.97 -11.42 -18.26
CA THR A 8 -23.81 -11.42 -19.15
C THR A 8 -22.91 -12.61 -18.83
N LEU A 9 -22.55 -13.39 -19.84
CA LEU A 9 -21.57 -14.46 -19.75
C LEU A 9 -20.17 -13.85 -19.70
N THR A 10 -19.36 -14.16 -18.69
CA THR A 10 -18.03 -13.55 -18.53
C THR A 10 -16.95 -14.25 -19.36
N GLY A 11 -17.17 -15.52 -19.72
CA GLY A 11 -16.18 -16.36 -20.40
C GLY A 11 -15.26 -17.13 -19.44
N ASN A 12 -15.40 -16.92 -18.13
CA ASN A 12 -14.65 -17.64 -17.11
C ASN A 12 -15.38 -18.91 -16.65
N PHE A 13 -14.60 -19.88 -16.20
CA PHE A 13 -15.10 -21.12 -15.60
C PHE A 13 -14.94 -21.10 -14.09
N LEU A 14 -15.89 -21.70 -13.38
CA LEU A 14 -15.83 -21.83 -11.92
C LEU A 14 -14.75 -22.86 -11.52
N PRO A 15 -14.04 -22.64 -10.39
CA PRO A 15 -12.99 -23.54 -9.94
C PRO A 15 -13.56 -24.94 -9.61
N GLY A 16 -12.87 -25.99 -10.06
CA GLY A 16 -13.23 -27.38 -9.78
C GLY A 16 -14.03 -28.08 -10.89
N ILE A 17 -14.34 -27.40 -12.01
CA ILE A 17 -14.96 -28.00 -13.19
C ILE A 17 -14.03 -27.79 -14.39
N GLU A 18 -13.75 -28.86 -15.13
CA GLU A 18 -12.87 -28.80 -16.30
C GLU A 18 -13.54 -28.01 -17.45
N PRO A 19 -12.83 -27.10 -18.14
CA PRO A 19 -13.40 -26.24 -19.18
C PRO A 19 -14.11 -26.98 -20.32
N ALA A 20 -13.59 -28.14 -20.73
CA ALA A 20 -14.22 -28.98 -21.75
C ALA A 20 -15.59 -29.50 -21.28
N THR A 21 -15.66 -29.97 -20.04
CA THR A 21 -16.88 -30.47 -19.39
C THR A 21 -17.90 -29.34 -19.16
N ALA A 22 -17.46 -28.16 -18.72
CA ALA A 22 -18.31 -26.99 -18.57
C ALA A 22 -18.91 -26.53 -19.92
N THR A 23 -18.13 -26.57 -21.00
CA THR A 23 -18.59 -26.23 -22.34
C THR A 23 -19.67 -27.18 -22.84
N GLN A 24 -19.52 -28.49 -22.61
CA GLN A 24 -20.53 -29.49 -22.96
C GLN A 24 -21.82 -29.33 -22.15
N LEU A 25 -21.71 -29.12 -20.83
CA LEU A 25 -22.86 -28.88 -19.97
C LEU A 25 -23.59 -27.57 -20.34
N LEU A 26 -22.85 -26.54 -20.78
CA LEU A 26 -23.42 -25.28 -21.26
C LEU A 26 -24.15 -25.45 -22.60
N ALA A 27 -23.59 -26.24 -23.51
CA ALA A 27 -24.22 -26.58 -24.78
C ALA A 27 -25.56 -27.28 -24.56
N GLN A 28 -25.62 -28.21 -23.59
CA GLN A 28 -26.86 -28.88 -23.20
C GLN A 28 -27.88 -27.92 -22.56
N LEU A 29 -27.43 -27.02 -21.67
CA LEU A 29 -28.29 -26.05 -21.01
C LEU A 29 -28.92 -25.06 -21.99
N LEU A 30 -28.14 -24.57 -22.95
CA LEU A 30 -28.57 -23.60 -23.96
C LEU A 30 -29.18 -24.26 -25.21
N LYS A 31 -29.16 -25.60 -25.29
CA LYS A 31 -29.57 -26.39 -26.47
C LYS A 31 -28.84 -25.95 -27.75
N LEU A 32 -27.53 -25.71 -27.63
CA LEU A 32 -26.63 -25.34 -28.73
C LEU A 32 -25.66 -26.48 -29.05
N ASN A 33 -25.02 -26.43 -30.22
CA ASN A 33 -23.93 -27.34 -30.57
C ASN A 33 -22.63 -26.87 -29.89
N ASP A 34 -21.81 -27.81 -29.40
CA ASP A 34 -20.51 -27.60 -28.73
C ASP A 34 -19.63 -26.56 -29.44
N GLN A 35 -19.57 -26.59 -30.78
CA GLN A 35 -18.76 -25.65 -31.55
C GLN A 35 -19.29 -24.21 -31.47
N LYS A 36 -20.62 -24.01 -31.50
CA LYS A 36 -21.23 -22.69 -31.33
C LYS A 36 -21.14 -22.20 -29.89
N THR A 37 -21.19 -23.11 -28.92
CA THR A 37 -21.03 -22.78 -27.50
C THR A 37 -19.60 -22.34 -27.20
N ALA A 38 -18.60 -23.03 -27.77
CA ALA A 38 -17.20 -22.62 -27.68
C ALA A 38 -16.96 -21.24 -28.33
N ASP A 39 -17.57 -20.98 -29.49
CA ASP A 39 -17.51 -19.66 -30.15
C ASP A 39 -18.16 -18.54 -29.30
N LEU A 40 -19.23 -18.84 -28.58
CA LEU A 40 -19.88 -17.89 -27.66
C LEU A 40 -19.01 -17.59 -26.43
N LEU A 41 -18.36 -18.62 -25.87
CA LEU A 41 -17.41 -18.45 -24.77
C LEU A 41 -16.16 -17.67 -25.20
N ALA A 42 -15.66 -17.92 -26.41
CA ALA A 42 -14.53 -17.18 -26.99
C ALA A 42 -14.85 -15.71 -27.31
N LYS A 43 -16.14 -15.37 -27.51
CA LYS A 43 -16.63 -14.01 -27.74
C LYS A 43 -17.20 -13.35 -26.48
N ALA A 44 -16.93 -13.92 -25.31
CA ALA A 44 -17.27 -13.29 -24.05
C ALA A 44 -16.46 -11.99 -23.85
N PRO A 45 -17.04 -10.95 -23.22
CA PRO A 45 -18.33 -10.96 -22.54
C PRO A 45 -19.53 -10.82 -23.49
N THR A 46 -20.56 -11.68 -23.32
CA THR A 46 -21.76 -11.69 -24.18
C THR A 46 -23.05 -11.69 -23.37
N VAL A 47 -23.99 -10.81 -23.71
CA VAL A 47 -25.28 -10.73 -23.00
C VAL A 47 -26.20 -11.88 -23.44
N ILE A 48 -26.50 -12.80 -22.52
CA ILE A 48 -27.38 -13.95 -22.78
C ILE A 48 -28.84 -13.54 -22.69
N LYS A 49 -29.20 -12.70 -21.70
CA LYS A 49 -30.60 -12.32 -21.45
C LYS A 49 -30.69 -10.89 -20.91
N LYS A 50 -31.40 -9.99 -21.61
CA LYS A 50 -31.42 -8.54 -21.33
C LYS A 50 -32.48 -8.10 -20.30
N GLU A 51 -33.55 -8.86 -20.15
CA GLU A 51 -34.71 -8.49 -19.33
C GLU A 51 -35.12 -9.67 -18.44
N LEU A 52 -34.39 -9.84 -17.33
CA LEU A 52 -34.71 -10.84 -16.32
C LEU A 52 -35.34 -10.18 -15.09
N PRO A 53 -36.55 -10.57 -14.66
CA PRO A 53 -37.15 -10.07 -13.42
C PRO A 53 -36.33 -10.48 -12.20
N HIS A 54 -36.18 -9.59 -11.21
CA HIS A 54 -35.46 -9.87 -9.96
C HIS A 54 -35.86 -11.21 -9.31
N ALA A 55 -37.16 -11.54 -9.32
CA ALA A 55 -37.69 -12.76 -8.71
C ALA A 55 -37.11 -14.07 -9.30
N GLN A 56 -36.56 -14.03 -10.52
CA GLN A 56 -35.98 -15.20 -11.19
C GLN A 56 -34.45 -15.12 -11.26
N LEU A 57 -33.82 -14.03 -10.79
CA LEU A 57 -32.40 -13.79 -10.97
C LEU A 57 -31.53 -14.89 -10.35
N GLU A 58 -31.77 -15.19 -9.07
CA GLU A 58 -31.05 -16.23 -8.31
C GLU A 58 -31.23 -17.62 -8.94
N GLN A 59 -32.41 -17.91 -9.50
CA GLN A 59 -32.67 -19.18 -10.16
C GLN A 59 -31.83 -19.34 -11.42
N TYR A 60 -31.69 -18.29 -12.22
CA TYR A 60 -30.87 -18.34 -13.43
C TYR A 60 -29.38 -18.38 -13.12
N ILE A 61 -28.89 -17.57 -12.17
CA ILE A 61 -27.49 -17.62 -11.71
C ILE A 61 -27.15 -19.03 -11.20
N GLY A 62 -28.04 -19.63 -10.41
CA GLY A 62 -27.88 -21.00 -9.91
C GLY A 62 -27.81 -22.07 -11.02
N LEU A 63 -28.50 -21.88 -12.13
CA LEU A 63 -28.44 -22.82 -13.27
C LEU A 63 -27.10 -22.75 -14.01
N PHE A 64 -26.54 -21.56 -14.22
CA PHE A 64 -25.23 -21.39 -14.86
C PHE A 64 -24.08 -21.82 -13.95
N ASN A 65 -24.17 -21.55 -12.64
CA ASN A 65 -23.18 -22.02 -11.67
C ASN A 65 -23.11 -23.55 -11.60
N LYS A 66 -24.24 -24.26 -11.70
CA LYS A 66 -24.28 -25.74 -11.75
C LYS A 66 -23.57 -26.32 -12.97
N VAL A 67 -23.48 -25.53 -14.03
CA VAL A 67 -22.83 -25.90 -15.30
C VAL A 67 -21.36 -25.46 -15.32
N GLY A 68 -20.90 -24.77 -14.27
CA GLY A 68 -19.49 -24.40 -14.08
C GLY A 68 -19.05 -23.15 -14.83
N VAL A 69 -19.99 -22.29 -15.23
CA VAL A 69 -19.69 -21.07 -15.99
C VAL A 69 -20.12 -19.84 -15.21
N GLU A 70 -19.25 -18.83 -15.17
CA GLU A 70 -19.50 -17.60 -14.45
C GLU A 70 -20.42 -16.66 -15.27
N VAL A 71 -21.46 -16.16 -14.62
CA VAL A 71 -22.40 -15.18 -15.18
C VAL A 71 -22.50 -13.97 -14.25
N ARG A 72 -22.48 -12.77 -14.85
CA ARG A 72 -22.61 -11.51 -14.15
C ARG A 72 -24.00 -10.92 -14.39
N ALA A 73 -24.69 -10.55 -13.31
CA ALA A 73 -25.95 -9.84 -13.39
C ALA A 73 -25.72 -8.34 -13.26
N GLU A 74 -26.16 -7.58 -14.26
CA GLU A 74 -26.11 -6.12 -14.26
C GLU A 74 -27.53 -5.56 -14.24
N LEU A 75 -27.78 -4.54 -13.42
CA LEU A 75 -29.10 -3.91 -13.32
C LEU A 75 -29.35 -3.10 -14.60
N ASN A 76 -30.42 -3.41 -15.33
CA ASN A 76 -30.78 -2.68 -16.54
C ASN A 76 -31.44 -1.35 -16.14
N LEU A 77 -30.62 -0.30 -16.05
CA LEU A 77 -31.07 1.07 -15.82
C LEU A 77 -31.49 1.67 -17.18
N PRO A 78 -32.70 2.25 -17.31
CA PRO A 78 -33.12 2.88 -18.56
C PRO A 78 -32.13 4.01 -18.92
N ASN A 79 -31.52 3.87 -20.10
CA ASN A 79 -30.51 4.78 -20.62
C ASN A 79 -31.13 6.17 -20.89
N PRO A 80 -30.64 7.27 -20.30
CA PRO A 80 -31.24 8.60 -20.47
C PRO A 80 -30.93 9.30 -21.80
N ASN A 81 -30.23 8.64 -22.74
CA ASN A 81 -29.85 9.26 -24.01
C ASN A 81 -30.86 8.98 -25.13
N SER A 82 -31.96 9.76 -25.15
CA SER A 82 -32.68 10.10 -26.38
C SER A 82 -33.42 11.41 -26.20
N THR A 83 -33.16 12.35 -27.13
CA THR A 83 -33.92 13.57 -27.46
C THR A 83 -33.42 14.90 -26.86
N THR A 84 -32.68 15.61 -27.72
CA THR A 84 -32.71 17.06 -27.99
C THR A 84 -33.79 17.88 -27.25
N GLN A 85 -33.39 18.87 -26.42
CA GLN A 85 -33.81 20.30 -26.43
C GLN A 85 -33.44 21.08 -25.13
N PRO A 86 -33.47 22.44 -25.12
CA PRO A 86 -32.49 23.29 -24.44
C PRO A 86 -32.85 23.68 -23.00
N ALA A 87 -31.83 24.20 -22.32
CA ALA A 87 -31.85 25.12 -21.19
C ALA A 87 -33.14 25.15 -20.33
N SER A 88 -33.11 24.42 -19.22
CA SER A 88 -33.71 24.89 -17.98
C SER A 88 -32.97 24.30 -16.79
N SER A 89 -32.22 25.17 -16.15
CA SER A 89 -31.65 24.99 -14.82
C SER A 89 -32.76 24.72 -13.81
N VAL A 90 -32.87 23.47 -13.36
CA VAL A 90 -33.51 23.13 -12.09
C VAL A 90 -32.42 22.49 -11.23
N ALA A 91 -31.85 23.29 -10.35
CA ALA A 91 -31.00 22.82 -9.28
C ALA A 91 -31.84 21.92 -8.35
N VAL A 92 -31.61 20.61 -8.41
CA VAL A 92 -32.10 19.68 -7.39
C VAL A 92 -30.98 19.47 -6.38
N ASN A 93 -31.30 19.92 -5.17
CA ASN A 93 -30.47 19.97 -4.00
C ASN A 93 -29.97 18.58 -3.57
N LEU A 94 -28.64 18.37 -3.60
CA LEU A 94 -27.99 17.25 -2.92
C LEU A 94 -27.98 17.49 -1.40
N GLN A 95 -29.06 17.11 -0.73
CA GLN A 95 -29.03 16.78 0.69
C GLN A 95 -29.96 15.61 0.98
N GLN A 96 -29.46 14.40 0.68
CA GLN A 96 -29.74 13.25 1.54
C GLN A 96 -28.39 12.80 2.11
N PRO A 97 -28.19 12.84 3.44
CA PRO A 97 -26.94 12.42 4.05
C PRO A 97 -26.83 10.90 3.93
N VAL A 98 -25.88 10.44 3.11
CA VAL A 98 -25.29 9.11 3.26
C VAL A 98 -24.74 9.04 4.68
N ALA A 99 -25.39 8.28 5.55
CA ALA A 99 -24.87 7.98 6.87
C ALA A 99 -23.47 7.36 6.68
N SER A 100 -22.45 8.08 7.12
CA SER A 100 -21.07 7.62 7.15
C SER A 100 -21.01 6.31 7.94
N VAL A 101 -20.68 5.21 7.25
CA VAL A 101 -20.51 3.91 7.89
C VAL A 101 -19.25 4.00 8.76
N GLU A 102 -19.43 4.14 10.07
CA GLU A 102 -18.36 4.21 11.05
C GLU A 102 -17.57 2.89 11.03
N LEU A 103 -16.35 2.93 10.48
CA LEU A 103 -15.42 1.80 10.47
C LEU A 103 -14.67 1.73 11.80
N MET A 104 -14.53 0.52 12.34
CA MET A 104 -13.72 0.25 13.53
C MET A 104 -12.79 -0.94 13.30
N SER A 105 -11.61 -0.90 13.91
CA SER A 105 -10.67 -2.02 13.90
C SER A 105 -10.94 -2.97 15.07
N CYS A 106 -10.91 -4.28 14.81
CA CYS A 106 -11.08 -5.27 15.87
C CYS A 106 -9.91 -5.23 16.88
N PRO A 107 -10.15 -5.04 18.19
CA PRO A 107 -9.10 -4.98 19.22
C PRO A 107 -8.42 -6.33 19.50
N SER A 108 -8.88 -7.42 18.87
CA SER A 108 -8.28 -8.75 19.03
C SER A 108 -7.44 -9.20 17.84
N CYS A 109 -7.77 -8.79 16.62
CA CYS A 109 -7.10 -9.27 15.39
C CYS A 109 -6.73 -8.16 14.40
N GLY A 110 -7.11 -6.91 14.64
CA GLY A 110 -6.76 -5.76 13.78
C GLY A 110 -7.61 -5.59 12.52
N TYR A 111 -8.52 -6.51 12.19
CA TYR A 111 -9.37 -6.41 10.99
C TYR A 111 -10.28 -5.17 11.00
N GLN A 112 -10.29 -4.41 9.90
CA GLN A 112 -11.13 -3.22 9.72
C GLN A 112 -12.53 -3.60 9.23
N GLN A 113 -13.56 -3.12 9.93
CA GLN A 113 -14.94 -3.50 9.66
C GLN A 113 -15.95 -2.44 10.10
N PRO A 114 -17.16 -2.39 9.49
CA PRO A 114 -18.26 -1.61 10.02
C PRO A 114 -18.56 -1.95 11.48
N LYS A 115 -18.93 -0.93 12.27
CA LYS A 115 -19.27 -1.09 13.69
C LYS A 115 -20.31 -2.19 13.91
N ARG A 116 -19.93 -3.20 14.69
CA ARG A 116 -20.80 -4.31 15.09
C ARG A 116 -20.33 -4.96 16.38
N THR A 117 -21.16 -5.84 16.94
CA THR A 117 -20.87 -6.54 18.20
C THR A 117 -19.83 -7.65 18.03
N LEU A 118 -19.80 -8.36 16.90
CA LEU A 118 -18.90 -9.49 16.65
C LEU A 118 -17.95 -9.25 15.47
N CYS A 119 -16.68 -9.67 15.56
CA CYS A 119 -15.75 -9.49 14.44
C CYS A 119 -16.05 -10.47 13.31
N VAL A 120 -16.04 -10.00 12.06
CA VAL A 120 -16.22 -10.87 10.86
C VAL A 120 -15.03 -11.79 10.64
N ALA A 121 -13.82 -11.37 11.03
CA ALA A 121 -12.62 -12.20 10.84
C ALA A 121 -12.40 -13.23 11.95
N CYS A 122 -12.56 -12.84 13.23
CA CYS A 122 -12.20 -13.70 14.37
C CYS A 122 -13.36 -14.04 15.32
N GLY A 123 -14.56 -13.49 15.10
CA GLY A 123 -15.75 -13.81 15.89
C GLY A 123 -15.77 -13.32 17.34
N CYS A 124 -14.78 -12.57 17.82
CA CYS A 124 -14.80 -12.08 19.21
C CYS A 124 -15.86 -10.97 19.43
N ASP A 125 -16.24 -10.69 20.67
CA ASP A 125 -17.17 -9.62 21.05
C ASP A 125 -16.42 -8.28 21.23
N MET A 126 -16.69 -7.29 20.37
CA MET A 126 -15.96 -6.02 20.29
C MET A 126 -16.24 -5.14 21.51
N PRO A 127 -17.51 -4.82 21.83
CA PRO A 127 -17.84 -4.02 23.01
C PRO A 127 -17.24 -4.59 24.30
N ARG A 128 -17.32 -5.92 24.50
CA ARG A 128 -16.79 -6.55 25.71
C ARG A 128 -15.27 -6.49 25.78
N ARG A 129 -14.59 -6.69 24.65
CA ARG A 129 -13.11 -6.58 24.56
C ARG A 129 -12.63 -5.17 24.80
N LEU A 130 -13.33 -4.16 24.28
CA LEU A 130 -13.01 -2.76 24.51
C LEU A 130 -13.21 -2.35 25.98
N ALA A 131 -14.30 -2.80 26.60
CA ALA A 131 -14.54 -2.55 28.02
C ALA A 131 -13.45 -3.18 28.91
N ALA A 132 -13.02 -4.41 28.60
CA ALA A 132 -11.93 -5.08 29.33
C ALA A 132 -10.59 -4.33 29.20
N GLN A 133 -10.25 -3.85 27.99
CA GLN A 133 -9.03 -3.06 27.78
C GLN A 133 -9.07 -1.73 28.54
N GLN A 134 -10.22 -1.05 28.58
CA GLN A 134 -10.38 0.19 29.33
C GLN A 134 -10.21 -0.04 30.83
N GLN A 135 -10.73 -1.14 31.37
CA GLN A 135 -10.54 -1.51 32.78
C GLN A 135 -9.06 -1.74 33.11
N GLU A 136 -8.33 -2.47 32.28
CA GLU A 136 -6.89 -2.72 32.48
C GLU A 136 -6.07 -1.42 32.46
N VAL A 137 -6.42 -0.48 31.56
CA VAL A 137 -5.78 0.84 31.51
C VAL A 137 -6.07 1.65 32.78
N LEU A 138 -7.30 1.63 33.28
CA LEU A 138 -7.67 2.33 34.51
C LEU A 138 -6.94 1.76 35.73
N GLU A 139 -6.85 0.43 35.84
CA GLU A 139 -6.13 -0.24 36.92
C GLU A 139 -4.63 0.11 36.89
N LYS A 140 -4.00 0.05 35.71
CA LYS A 140 -2.60 0.47 35.54
C LYS A 140 -2.39 1.93 35.92
N ASN A 141 -3.29 2.82 35.52
CA ASN A 141 -3.21 4.24 35.86
C ASN A 141 -3.38 4.46 37.37
N GLN A 142 -4.28 3.73 38.03
CA GLN A 142 -4.43 3.77 39.49
C GLN A 142 -3.16 3.28 40.20
N ALA A 143 -2.58 2.15 39.77
CA ALA A 143 -1.33 1.65 40.32
C ALA A 143 -0.17 2.66 40.20
N ILE A 144 -0.08 3.39 39.08
CA ILE A 144 0.92 4.46 38.90
C ILE A 144 0.67 5.62 39.87
N ILE A 145 -0.58 6.02 40.06
CA ILE A 145 -0.96 7.11 40.97
C ILE A 145 -0.63 6.72 42.42
N ASP A 146 -0.92 5.49 42.82
CA ASP A 146 -0.65 4.97 44.16
C ASP A 146 0.85 4.85 44.41
N ALA A 147 1.62 4.32 43.45
CA ALA A 147 3.08 4.28 43.54
C ALA A 147 3.68 5.70 43.68
N ARG A 148 3.13 6.69 42.98
CA ARG A 148 3.58 8.09 43.08
C ARG A 148 3.20 8.72 44.42
N ARG A 149 2.06 8.33 45.01
CA ARG A 149 1.65 8.76 46.35
C ARG A 149 2.55 8.13 47.42
N GLU A 150 2.92 6.87 47.26
CA GLU A 150 3.84 6.16 48.15
C GLU A 150 5.23 6.80 48.13
N LEU A 151 5.77 7.11 46.94
CA LEU A 151 7.02 7.88 46.80
C LEU A 151 6.96 9.26 47.45
N ARG A 152 5.79 9.94 47.39
CA ARG A 152 5.60 11.26 48.03
C ARG A 152 5.55 11.16 49.56
N ASN A 153 5.03 10.06 50.08
CA ASN A 153 4.88 9.83 51.53
C ASN A 153 6.10 9.15 52.16
N GLN A 154 7.13 8.79 51.39
CA GLN A 154 8.37 8.31 51.98
C GLN A 154 9.03 9.42 52.81
N PRO A 155 9.47 9.11 54.05
CA PRO A 155 10.20 10.06 54.87
C PRO A 155 11.48 10.50 54.15
N PHE A 156 11.71 11.80 54.12
CA PHE A 156 12.90 12.41 53.52
C PHE A 156 14.16 11.89 54.23
N MET A 157 14.89 10.99 53.57
CA MET A 157 16.21 10.59 54.03
C MET A 157 17.22 11.71 53.72
N PRO A 158 18.02 12.15 54.72
CA PRO A 158 19.01 13.19 54.50
C PRO A 158 20.05 12.73 53.48
N ALA A 159 20.44 13.63 52.56
CA ALA A 159 21.30 13.35 51.41
C ALA A 159 22.68 12.75 51.77
N SER A 160 23.12 12.86 53.03
CA SER A 160 24.37 12.27 53.53
C SER A 160 24.34 10.74 53.59
N GLU A 161 23.21 10.11 53.93
CA GLU A 161 23.11 8.64 54.07
C GLU A 161 22.82 7.93 52.73
N ALA A 162 22.17 8.63 51.79
CA ALA A 162 21.92 8.13 50.44
C ALA A 162 23.24 7.88 49.65
N ARG A 163 24.27 8.69 49.92
CA ARG A 163 25.55 8.64 49.22
C ARG A 163 26.41 7.43 49.62
N GLU A 164 26.31 6.97 50.87
CA GLU A 164 26.96 5.73 51.33
C GLU A 164 26.21 4.45 50.91
N SER A 165 24.87 4.49 50.87
CA SER A 165 24.07 3.29 50.53
C SER A 165 24.17 2.88 49.06
N ILE A 166 24.29 3.83 48.12
CA ILE A 166 24.39 3.53 46.69
C ILE A 166 25.77 2.96 46.33
N LEU A 167 26.86 3.48 46.91
CA LEU A 167 28.21 2.96 46.71
C LEU A 167 28.38 1.54 47.28
N ASN A 168 27.78 1.24 48.44
CA ASN A 168 27.87 -0.09 49.05
C ASN A 168 26.93 -1.13 48.41
N ARG A 169 25.78 -0.72 47.87
CA ARG A 169 24.81 -1.64 47.24
C ARG A 169 25.20 -2.02 45.81
N VAL A 170 25.92 -1.15 45.11
CA VAL A 170 26.44 -1.38 43.76
C VAL A 170 27.96 -1.38 43.84
N GLY A 171 28.54 -2.49 44.28
CA GLY A 171 30.00 -2.61 44.47
C GLY A 171 30.82 -2.15 43.24
N PRO A 172 32.08 -1.74 43.43
CA PRO A 172 32.88 -1.03 42.42
C PRO A 172 33.01 -1.79 41.10
N LEU A 173 32.92 -3.13 41.13
CA LEU A 173 32.90 -3.99 39.96
C LEU A 173 31.67 -3.75 39.05
N LYS A 174 30.48 -3.58 39.64
CA LYS A 174 29.23 -3.34 38.90
C LYS A 174 29.19 -1.94 38.32
N LEU A 175 29.71 -0.95 39.05
CA LEU A 175 29.84 0.42 38.56
C LEU A 175 30.83 0.50 37.38
N GLY A 176 31.96 -0.21 37.50
CA GLY A 176 32.95 -0.35 36.43
C GLY A 176 32.36 -1.00 35.17
N LEU A 177 31.62 -2.11 35.33
CA LEU A 177 30.92 -2.78 34.22
C LEU A 177 29.91 -1.88 33.52
N PHE A 178 29.12 -1.12 34.28
CA PHE A 178 28.11 -0.21 33.72
C PHE A 178 28.76 0.94 32.96
N ALA A 179 29.83 1.53 33.51
CA ALA A 179 30.62 2.55 32.81
C ALA A 179 31.23 1.99 31.51
N LEU A 180 31.76 0.77 31.53
CA LEU A 180 32.29 0.09 30.34
C LEU A 180 31.20 -0.16 29.29
N MET A 181 30.00 -0.57 29.70
CA MET A 181 28.84 -0.73 28.80
C MET A 181 28.41 0.60 28.18
N LEU A 182 28.39 1.70 28.95
CA LEU A 182 28.06 3.03 28.42
C LEU A 182 29.12 3.53 27.45
N VAL A 183 30.40 3.28 27.72
CA VAL A 183 31.50 3.63 26.80
C VAL A 183 31.42 2.77 25.54
N ALA A 184 31.20 1.46 25.65
CA ALA A 184 31.04 0.57 24.49
C ALA A 184 29.79 0.91 23.67
N GLY A 185 28.67 1.19 24.33
CA GLY A 185 27.43 1.64 23.70
C GLY A 185 27.59 3.01 23.03
N GLY A 186 28.27 3.95 23.68
CA GLY A 186 28.61 5.25 23.13
C GLY A 186 29.51 5.14 21.90
N TRP A 187 30.56 4.31 21.97
CA TRP A 187 31.45 4.03 20.84
C TRP A 187 30.70 3.37 19.67
N TRP A 188 29.90 2.35 19.93
CA TRP A 188 29.11 1.70 18.89
C TRP A 188 28.10 2.66 18.25
N PHE A 189 27.43 3.48 19.04
CA PHE A 189 26.49 4.49 18.54
C PHE A 189 27.19 5.57 17.70
N PHE A 190 28.36 6.06 18.12
CA PHE A 190 29.09 7.12 17.42
C PHE A 190 29.90 6.64 16.21
N VAL A 191 30.49 5.44 16.29
CA VAL A 191 31.46 4.93 15.31
C VAL A 191 30.86 3.82 14.45
N GLY A 192 30.17 2.86 15.04
CA GLY A 192 29.57 1.73 14.31
C GLY A 192 28.25 2.08 13.63
N GLY A 193 27.36 2.79 14.32
CA GLY A 193 26.02 3.15 13.83
C GLY A 193 26.03 4.16 12.68
N LYS A 194 27.16 4.80 12.39
CA LYS A 194 27.32 5.82 11.35
C LYS A 194 27.98 5.32 10.06
N GLN A 195 28.38 4.05 9.99
CA GLN A 195 29.03 3.51 8.79
C GLN A 195 28.01 2.92 7.81
N ILE A 196 28.16 3.25 6.53
CA ILE A 196 27.46 2.63 5.41
C ILE A 196 28.25 1.42 4.92
N SER A 197 27.57 0.30 4.75
CA SER A 197 28.10 -0.93 4.15
C SER A 197 27.39 -1.23 2.84
N GLU A 198 28.01 -2.06 2.01
CA GLU A 198 27.42 -2.51 0.74
C GLU A 198 26.05 -3.17 0.95
N GLU A 199 25.92 -4.03 1.96
CA GLU A 199 24.65 -4.63 2.36
C GLU A 199 23.54 -3.59 2.62
N GLN A 200 23.88 -2.47 3.26
CA GLN A 200 22.90 -1.42 3.54
C GLN A 200 22.53 -0.62 2.29
N VAL A 201 23.43 -0.55 1.30
CA VAL A 201 23.13 0.03 -0.01
C VAL A 201 22.15 -0.88 -0.75
N HIS A 202 22.37 -2.19 -0.77
CA HIS A 202 21.42 -3.15 -1.36
C HIS A 202 20.05 -3.09 -0.68
N GLN A 203 20.03 -3.11 0.65
CA GLN A 203 18.77 -3.01 1.40
C GLN A 203 18.03 -1.69 1.10
N PHE A 204 18.74 -0.58 0.96
CA PHE A 204 18.14 0.71 0.59
C PHE A 204 17.37 0.62 -0.72
N TYR A 205 17.96 0.05 -1.78
CA TYR A 205 17.30 -0.06 -3.08
C TYR A 205 16.17 -1.10 -3.08
N ALA A 206 16.33 -2.21 -2.35
CA ALA A 206 15.24 -3.17 -2.16
C ALA A 206 14.03 -2.52 -1.46
N ASP A 207 14.26 -1.72 -0.42
CA ASP A 207 13.19 -1.01 0.28
C ASP A 207 12.56 0.10 -0.58
N TYR A 208 13.37 0.75 -1.43
CA TYR A 208 12.92 1.78 -2.38
C TYR A 208 12.03 1.19 -3.49
N GLU A 209 12.42 0.05 -4.06
CA GLU A 209 11.61 -0.72 -5.02
C GLU A 209 10.30 -1.18 -4.38
N ALA A 210 10.37 -1.75 -3.18
CA ALA A 210 9.17 -2.16 -2.45
C ALA A 210 8.22 -0.97 -2.19
N ALA A 211 8.76 0.21 -1.86
CA ALA A 211 7.97 1.43 -1.72
C ALA A 211 7.32 1.87 -3.04
N THR A 212 8.06 1.75 -4.15
CA THR A 212 7.59 2.04 -5.51
C THR A 212 6.42 1.14 -5.91
N LEU A 213 6.59 -0.18 -5.78
CA LEU A 213 5.56 -1.17 -6.10
C LEU A 213 4.33 -1.07 -5.19
N SER A 214 4.53 -0.68 -3.92
CA SER A 214 3.43 -0.42 -2.97
C SER A 214 2.70 0.91 -3.16
N ARG A 215 3.12 1.74 -4.14
CA ARG A 215 2.56 3.07 -4.43
C ARG A 215 2.51 3.99 -3.19
N ASN A 216 3.60 4.03 -2.42
CA ASN A 216 3.68 4.79 -1.18
C ASN A 216 4.61 6.02 -1.34
N PRO A 217 4.09 7.17 -1.83
CA PRO A 217 4.92 8.35 -2.06
C PRO A 217 5.51 8.92 -0.77
N GLU A 218 4.85 8.76 0.38
CA GLU A 218 5.35 9.21 1.68
C GLU A 218 6.61 8.42 2.09
N LYS A 219 6.59 7.10 1.90
CA LYS A 219 7.76 6.24 2.16
C LYS A 219 8.89 6.56 1.19
N LEU A 220 8.59 6.82 -0.09
CA LEU A 220 9.59 7.25 -1.07
C LEU A 220 10.25 8.58 -0.67
N CYS A 221 9.45 9.56 -0.28
CA CYS A 221 9.93 10.85 0.21
C CYS A 221 10.81 10.70 1.47
N ALA A 222 10.51 9.72 2.34
CA ALA A 222 11.28 9.45 3.54
C ALA A 222 12.69 8.90 3.28
N PHE A 223 12.97 8.37 2.09
CA PHE A 223 14.33 8.00 1.69
C PHE A 223 15.20 9.20 1.31
N LEU A 224 14.61 10.38 1.08
CA LEU A 224 15.34 11.59 0.70
C LEU A 224 15.88 12.34 1.92
N ALA A 225 17.15 12.72 1.88
CA ALA A 225 17.74 13.59 2.88
C ALA A 225 17.13 15.00 2.83
N GLU A 226 17.06 15.71 3.96
CA GLU A 226 16.52 17.09 4.01
C GLU A 226 17.19 18.05 3.02
N ASP A 227 18.50 17.88 2.81
CA ASP A 227 19.35 18.62 1.88
C ASP A 227 19.47 17.96 0.50
N PHE A 228 18.51 17.11 0.12
CA PHE A 228 18.52 16.38 -1.14
C PHE A 228 18.50 17.31 -2.37
N LYS A 229 19.28 16.93 -3.39
CA LYS A 229 19.30 17.58 -4.70
C LYS A 229 19.26 16.56 -5.84
N SER A 230 18.38 16.76 -6.81
CA SER A 230 18.32 15.99 -8.05
C SER A 230 18.69 16.84 -9.25
N SER A 231 19.36 16.24 -10.23
CA SER A 231 19.44 16.76 -11.59
C SER A 231 19.18 15.63 -12.59
N ALA A 232 18.18 15.77 -13.44
CA ALA A 232 17.80 14.72 -14.38
C ALA A 232 17.52 15.29 -15.76
N GLN A 233 18.03 14.62 -16.78
CA GLN A 233 17.68 14.89 -18.17
C GLN A 233 16.63 13.86 -18.63
N ILE A 234 15.40 14.29 -18.88
CA ILE A 234 14.27 13.40 -19.21
C ILE A 234 13.92 13.55 -20.69
N SER A 235 13.95 12.43 -21.42
CA SER A 235 13.49 12.35 -22.81
C SER A 235 12.11 11.70 -22.89
N LEU A 236 11.22 12.26 -23.71
CA LEU A 236 9.85 11.76 -23.89
C LEU A 236 9.68 11.28 -25.33
N GLY A 237 9.51 9.98 -25.56
CA GLY A 237 9.24 9.43 -26.89
C GLY A 237 10.27 9.81 -27.97
N GLY A 238 11.55 9.96 -27.61
CA GLY A 238 12.62 10.37 -28.53
C GLY A 238 12.68 11.88 -28.84
N LEU A 239 11.83 12.70 -28.20
CA LEU A 239 11.88 14.16 -28.29
C LEU A 239 13.00 14.74 -27.41
N ALA A 240 13.31 16.02 -27.66
CA ALA A 240 14.35 16.77 -26.96
C ALA A 240 14.23 16.63 -25.44
N SER A 241 15.37 16.41 -24.79
CA SER A 241 15.38 16.14 -23.37
C SER A 241 15.15 17.42 -22.56
N ALA A 242 14.20 17.38 -21.63
CA ALA A 242 14.04 18.42 -20.64
C ALA A 242 15.05 18.20 -19.50
N GLU A 243 15.78 19.24 -19.13
CA GLU A 243 16.63 19.21 -17.95
C GLU A 243 15.82 19.72 -16.75
N GLY A 244 15.82 18.94 -15.67
CA GLY A 244 15.12 19.25 -14.44
C GLY A 244 16.07 19.16 -13.27
N GLU A 245 16.19 20.24 -12.51
CA GLU A 245 16.76 20.21 -11.17
C GLU A 245 15.63 20.20 -10.14
N GLY A 246 15.87 19.58 -8.99
CA GLY A 246 14.87 19.48 -7.94
C GLY A 246 15.47 19.38 -6.56
N ASN A 247 14.75 19.87 -5.56
CA ASN A 247 15.02 19.61 -4.15
C ASN A 247 14.10 18.52 -3.58
N LYS A 248 14.25 18.20 -2.29
CA LYS A 248 13.39 17.22 -1.60
C LYS A 248 11.90 17.53 -1.77
N ALA A 249 11.47 18.77 -1.52
CA ALA A 249 10.07 19.14 -1.53
C ALA A 249 9.45 18.99 -2.94
N GLU A 250 10.15 19.48 -3.96
CA GLU A 250 9.75 19.36 -5.37
C GLU A 250 9.68 17.88 -5.79
N THR A 251 10.69 17.09 -5.42
CA THR A 251 10.76 15.66 -5.75
C THR A 251 9.63 14.88 -5.07
N CYS A 252 9.38 15.12 -3.79
CA CYS A 252 8.28 14.47 -3.07
C CYS A 252 6.91 14.86 -3.64
N SER A 253 6.73 16.12 -4.02
CA SER A 253 5.50 16.58 -4.68
C SER A 253 5.31 15.89 -6.04
N GLY A 254 6.37 15.84 -6.86
CA GLY A 254 6.34 15.17 -8.16
C GLY A 254 6.05 13.67 -8.06
N MET A 255 6.62 12.98 -7.06
CA MET A 255 6.28 11.57 -6.78
C MET A 255 4.80 11.41 -6.42
N LYS A 256 4.27 12.27 -5.55
CA LYS A 256 2.86 12.21 -5.15
C LYS A 256 1.92 12.45 -6.34
N GLU A 257 2.23 13.45 -7.15
CA GLU A 257 1.48 13.76 -8.37
C GLU A 257 1.53 12.60 -9.39
N LEU A 258 2.71 11.98 -9.57
CA LEU A 258 2.87 10.82 -10.43
C LEU A 258 1.96 9.66 -10.01
N TYR A 259 1.98 9.27 -8.73
CA TYR A 259 1.12 8.18 -8.24
C TYR A 259 -0.36 8.53 -8.27
N THR A 260 -0.73 9.79 -8.02
CA THR A 260 -2.12 10.27 -8.15
C THR A 260 -2.59 10.17 -9.60
N THR A 261 -1.69 10.48 -10.54
CA THR A 261 -1.96 10.34 -11.98
C THR A 261 -2.13 8.88 -12.37
N PHE A 262 -1.31 7.97 -11.84
CA PHE A 262 -1.47 6.53 -12.05
C PHE A 262 -2.77 6.01 -11.46
N GLU A 263 -3.14 6.40 -10.25
CA GLU A 263 -4.43 6.02 -9.66
C GLU A 263 -5.60 6.48 -10.52
N THR A 264 -5.61 7.76 -10.91
CA THR A 264 -6.64 8.35 -11.78
C THR A 264 -6.73 7.64 -13.13
N LEU A 265 -5.59 7.28 -13.71
CA LEU A 265 -5.56 6.55 -14.98
C LEU A 265 -6.10 5.13 -14.80
N GLY A 266 -5.83 4.49 -13.67
CA GLY A 266 -6.32 3.15 -13.36
C GLY A 266 -7.83 3.10 -13.24
N GLU A 267 -8.39 4.03 -12.46
CA GLU A 267 -9.84 4.18 -12.32
C GLU A 267 -10.53 4.34 -13.68
N LYS A 268 -9.94 5.15 -14.57
CA LYS A 268 -10.43 5.34 -15.95
C LYS A 268 -10.32 4.08 -16.80
N MET A 269 -9.33 3.22 -16.55
CA MET A 269 -9.12 1.94 -17.24
C MET A 269 -9.82 0.76 -16.54
N GLY A 270 -10.63 1.01 -15.51
CA GLY A 270 -11.45 0.00 -14.85
C GLY A 270 -10.71 -0.90 -13.85
N GLY A 271 -9.55 -0.46 -13.32
CA GLY A 271 -8.80 -1.26 -12.35
C GLY A 271 -7.53 -0.58 -11.85
N ILE A 272 -6.72 -1.31 -11.09
CA ILE A 272 -5.43 -0.81 -10.60
C ILE A 272 -4.37 -1.02 -11.70
N LEU A 273 -3.59 0.02 -12.03
CA LEU A 273 -2.46 -0.13 -12.97
C LEU A 273 -1.42 -1.10 -12.41
N GLN A 274 -1.08 -2.14 -13.16
CA GLN A 274 0.09 -2.96 -12.84
C GLN A 274 1.37 -2.13 -12.94
N LEU A 275 2.22 -2.23 -11.92
CA LEU A 275 3.56 -1.63 -11.90
C LEU A 275 4.55 -2.77 -11.74
N ASP A 276 5.48 -2.89 -12.69
CA ASP A 276 6.60 -3.80 -12.59
C ASP A 276 7.88 -2.96 -12.58
N SER A 277 8.70 -3.12 -11.55
CA SER A 277 9.94 -2.38 -11.38
C SER A 277 11.10 -3.34 -11.28
N SER A 278 12.23 -2.95 -11.85
CA SER A 278 13.50 -3.65 -11.69
C SER A 278 14.64 -2.67 -11.70
N TYR A 279 15.73 -3.00 -11.01
CA TYR A 279 16.95 -2.21 -10.99
C TYR A 279 18.19 -3.08 -11.08
N GLU A 280 19.29 -2.47 -11.54
CA GLU A 280 20.60 -3.07 -11.60
C GLU A 280 21.64 -2.07 -11.08
N ILE A 281 22.40 -2.49 -10.08
CA ILE A 281 23.50 -1.70 -9.52
C ILE A 281 24.77 -2.03 -10.29
N HIS A 282 25.34 -1.03 -10.97
CA HIS A 282 26.56 -1.16 -11.77
C HIS A 282 27.82 -1.02 -10.92
N SER A 283 27.82 -0.12 -9.94
CA SER A 283 28.95 0.05 -9.03
C SER A 283 28.54 0.66 -7.69
N ILE A 284 29.28 0.32 -6.63
CA ILE A 284 29.14 0.89 -5.28
C ILE A 284 30.53 1.35 -4.82
N LYS A 285 30.69 2.65 -4.60
CA LYS A 285 31.93 3.27 -4.12
C LYS A 285 31.69 3.88 -2.74
N ILE A 286 32.11 3.18 -1.70
CA ILE A 286 32.00 3.68 -0.32
C ILE A 286 33.13 4.68 -0.05
N ALA A 287 32.80 5.85 0.48
CA ALA A 287 33.78 6.87 0.84
C ALA A 287 34.72 6.39 1.96
N ALA A 288 35.93 6.97 2.04
CA ALA A 288 36.93 6.59 3.04
C ALA A 288 36.44 6.77 4.50
N ASP A 289 35.58 7.76 4.74
CA ASP A 289 34.95 8.00 6.03
C ASP A 289 33.81 7.02 6.36
N LYS A 290 33.45 6.16 5.40
CA LYS A 290 32.35 5.20 5.44
C LYS A 290 31.00 5.83 5.77
N LYS A 291 30.77 7.12 5.54
CA LYS A 291 29.47 7.77 5.83
C LYS A 291 28.62 7.97 4.60
N SER A 292 29.22 7.88 3.42
CA SER A 292 28.54 7.98 2.14
C SER A 292 28.98 6.89 1.18
N ALA A 293 28.12 6.61 0.21
CA ALA A 293 28.42 5.77 -0.92
C ALA A 293 27.94 6.46 -2.20
N GLU A 294 28.75 6.41 -3.25
CA GLU A 294 28.32 6.74 -4.61
C GLU A 294 27.91 5.43 -5.30
N VAL A 295 26.73 5.43 -5.91
CA VAL A 295 26.14 4.24 -6.53
C VAL A 295 25.73 4.58 -7.95
N GLU A 296 26.19 3.79 -8.91
CA GLU A 296 25.72 3.86 -10.30
C GLU A 296 24.64 2.81 -10.49
N ILE A 297 23.43 3.22 -10.87
CA ILE A 297 22.25 2.35 -10.95
C ILE A 297 21.45 2.64 -12.22
N SER A 298 20.90 1.58 -12.81
CA SER A 298 19.86 1.70 -13.83
C SER A 298 18.56 1.11 -13.32
N SER A 299 17.44 1.75 -13.63
CA SER A 299 16.12 1.24 -13.29
C SER A 299 15.19 1.24 -14.49
N SER A 300 14.22 0.32 -14.46
CA SER A 300 13.07 0.31 -15.35
C SER A 300 11.79 0.18 -14.54
N LEU A 301 10.77 0.92 -14.96
CA LEU A 301 9.43 0.85 -14.44
C LEU A 301 8.46 0.68 -15.61
N ASP A 302 7.84 -0.47 -15.67
CA ASP A 302 6.75 -0.83 -16.56
C ASP A 302 5.41 -0.49 -15.92
N VAL A 303 4.57 0.22 -16.66
CA VAL A 303 3.30 0.76 -16.19
C VAL A 303 2.18 0.27 -17.10
N ALA A 304 1.14 -0.33 -16.49
CA ALA A 304 0.00 -0.98 -17.15
C ALA A 304 0.41 -2.07 -18.16
N GLY A 305 1.20 -3.07 -17.73
CA GLY A 305 1.58 -4.18 -18.61
C GLY A 305 2.44 -3.71 -19.78
N SER A 306 3.44 -2.87 -19.46
CA SER A 306 4.39 -2.28 -20.41
C SER A 306 3.83 -1.25 -21.39
N ILE A 307 2.57 -0.79 -21.29
CA ILE A 307 2.07 0.30 -22.16
C ILE A 307 2.91 1.58 -22.05
N MET A 308 3.47 1.85 -20.87
CA MET A 308 4.45 2.90 -20.66
C MET A 308 5.66 2.33 -19.93
N ASN A 309 6.86 2.58 -20.45
CA ASN A 309 8.10 2.15 -19.85
C ASN A 309 8.97 3.36 -19.52
N ILE A 310 9.39 3.46 -18.27
CA ILE A 310 10.27 4.50 -17.78
C ILE A 310 11.61 3.86 -17.49
N LYS A 311 12.67 4.28 -18.19
CA LYS A 311 14.04 3.83 -17.92
C LYS A 311 14.85 4.99 -17.37
N SER A 312 15.74 4.71 -16.44
CA SER A 312 16.70 5.71 -15.97
C SER A 312 18.08 5.12 -15.76
N LYS A 313 19.09 5.98 -15.86
CA LYS A 313 20.45 5.73 -15.43
C LYS A 313 20.88 6.88 -14.55
N THR A 314 21.20 6.60 -13.30
CA THR A 314 21.57 7.63 -12.33
C THR A 314 22.86 7.28 -11.60
N THR A 315 23.54 8.32 -11.13
CA THR A 315 24.59 8.25 -10.13
C THR A 315 24.05 8.89 -8.86
N ASP A 316 23.85 8.06 -7.85
CA ASP A 316 23.24 8.41 -6.59
C ASP A 316 24.31 8.54 -5.51
N THR A 317 24.19 9.55 -4.65
CA THR A 317 24.99 9.69 -3.44
C THR A 317 24.12 9.35 -2.24
N LEU A 318 24.39 8.19 -1.64
CA LEU A 318 23.75 7.75 -0.40
C LEU A 318 24.56 8.22 0.80
N ILE A 319 23.87 8.55 1.88
CA ILE A 319 24.49 8.94 3.15
C ILE A 319 23.82 8.22 4.31
N ARG A 320 24.60 7.95 5.37
CA ARG A 320 24.05 7.40 6.62
C ARG A 320 23.90 8.48 7.69
N ARG A 321 22.66 8.79 8.08
CA ARG A 321 22.34 9.75 9.15
C ARG A 321 21.36 9.11 10.13
N ASN A 322 21.64 9.21 11.43
CA ASN A 322 20.79 8.67 12.51
C ASN A 322 20.38 7.20 12.30
N GLY A 323 21.32 6.37 11.81
CA GLY A 323 21.10 4.95 11.56
C GLY A 323 20.30 4.61 10.30
N LYS A 324 19.89 5.61 9.50
CA LYS A 324 19.17 5.43 8.23
C LYS A 324 20.08 5.76 7.05
N VAL A 325 19.95 5.01 5.98
CA VAL A 325 20.53 5.35 4.67
C VAL A 325 19.52 6.23 3.94
N LEU A 326 20.00 7.37 3.43
CA LEU A 326 19.20 8.37 2.75
C LEU A 326 19.88 8.76 1.44
N LEU A 327 19.09 9.11 0.44
CA LEU A 327 19.56 9.68 -0.81
C LEU A 327 19.83 11.17 -0.62
N LEU A 328 21.09 11.58 -0.80
CA LEU A 328 21.54 12.98 -0.70
C LEU A 328 21.56 13.68 -2.05
N ARG A 329 21.97 12.95 -3.09
CA ARG A 329 22.01 13.50 -4.45
C ARG A 329 21.69 12.40 -5.44
N SER A 330 20.99 12.75 -6.49
CA SER A 330 20.81 11.87 -7.65
C SER A 330 21.01 12.69 -8.91
N LYS A 331 21.88 12.21 -9.80
CA LYS A 331 22.14 12.85 -11.10
C LYS A 331 21.99 11.81 -12.20
N GLY A 332 21.32 12.14 -13.30
CA GLY A 332 21.22 11.15 -14.37
C GLY A 332 20.34 11.53 -15.54
N GLN A 333 19.96 10.52 -16.29
CA GLN A 333 19.10 10.63 -17.45
C GLN A 333 17.97 9.62 -17.38
N GLY A 334 16.79 10.03 -17.81
CA GLY A 334 15.60 9.21 -17.91
C GLY A 334 15.03 9.24 -19.33
N SER A 335 14.35 8.17 -19.70
CA SER A 335 13.52 8.13 -20.90
C SER A 335 12.17 7.54 -20.54
N ILE A 336 11.12 8.15 -21.08
CA ILE A 336 9.75 7.63 -21.00
C ILE A 336 9.34 7.27 -22.43
N GLY A 337 9.04 6.00 -22.65
CA GLY A 337 8.53 5.49 -23.91
C GLY A 337 7.12 4.93 -23.75
N ALA A 338 6.32 4.98 -24.82
CA ALA A 338 5.20 4.06 -24.96
C ALA A 338 5.79 2.68 -25.22
N GLY A 339 5.45 1.68 -24.40
CA GLY A 339 5.81 0.31 -24.73
C GLY A 339 4.82 -0.28 -25.71
N GLY A 340 5.33 -1.22 -26.49
CA GLY A 340 4.63 -1.90 -27.58
C GLY A 340 4.30 -3.33 -27.24
#